data_AF-A0A6C0I1I2-F1
#
_entry.id   AF-A0A6C0I1I2-F1
#
_cell.length_a   1.000
_cell.length_b   1.000
_cell.length_c   1.000
_cell.angle_alpha   90.00
_cell.angle_beta   90.00
_cell.angle_gamma   90.00
#
_symmetry.space_group_name_H-M   'P 1'
#
loop_
_entity.id
_entity.type
_entity.pdbx_description
1 polymer ?
#
loop_
_entity_poly.entity_id
_entity_poly.type
_entity_poly.pdbx_seq_one_letter_code
_entity_poly.pdbx_strand_id
1 'polypeptide(L)' 'MVSLKLKVVVIGAAIVFDYVVTTIMNFLGIDPSLYANYLTFWNALVIFWVVLPSRIESPLDNI' A
#
# COMPACT_ATOMS: atom_id res chain seq x y z
N MET A 1 15.89 7.03 6.52
CA MET A 1 15.57 5.59 6.61
C MET A 1 14.18 5.46 7.22
N VAL A 2 13.17 5.02 6.46
CA VAL A 2 11.84 4.80 7.04
C VAL A 2 11.96 3.69 8.08
N SER A 3 11.60 4.01 9.33
CA SER A 3 11.67 3.08 10.46
C SER A 3 10.91 1.79 10.15
N LEU A 4 11.47 0.65 10.55
CA LEU A 4 10.82 -0.66 10.44
C LEU A 4 9.42 -0.65 11.09
N LYS A 5 9.26 0.11 12.19
CA LYS A 5 7.96 0.28 12.87
C LYS A 5 6.93 0.92 11.94
N LEU A 6 7.33 1.94 11.17
CA LEU A 6 6.44 2.61 10.23
C LEU A 6 6.03 1.66 9.10
N LYS A 7 6.97 0.86 8.56
CA LYS A 7 6.66 -0.14 7.53
C LYS A 7 5.62 -1.16 8.01
N VAL A 8 5.77 -1.66 9.23
CA VAL A 8 4.81 -2.61 9.84
C VAL A 8 3.43 -1.97 10.01
N VAL A 9 3.37 -0.72 10.47
CA VAL A 9 2.10 0.02 10.61
C VAL A 9 1.42 0.23 9.26
N VAL A 10 2.17 0.60 8.23
CA VAL A 10 1.64 0.81 6.86
C VAL A 10 1.08 -0.49 6.28
N ILE A 11 1.81 -1.60 6.39
CA ILE A 11 1.34 -2.91 5.92
C ILE A 11 0.09 -3.35 6.70
N GLY A 12 0.10 -3.19 8.03
CA GLY A 12 -1.06 -3.53 8.86
C GLY A 12 -2.30 -2.72 8.48
N ALA A 13 -2.14 -1.41 8.26
CA ALA A 13 -3.23 -0.54 7.82
C ALA A 13 -3.76 -0.93 6.43
N ALA A 14 -2.88 -1.32 5.49
CA ALA A 14 -3.28 -1.77 4.17
C ALA A 14 -4.13 -3.05 4.22
N ILE A 15 -3.75 -4.03 5.05
CA ILE A 15 -4.52 -5.28 5.23
C ILE A 15 -5.91 -4.97 5.80
N VAL A 16 -6.00 -4.09 6.80
CA VAL A 16 -7.29 -3.69 7.39
C VAL A 16 -8.15 -2.97 6.35
N PHE A 17 -7.56 -2.08 5.55
CA PHE A 17 -8.26 -1.38 4.49
C PHE A 17 -8.83 -2.35 3.45
N ASP A 18 -8.03 -3.31 2.98
CA ASP A 18 -8.47 -4.32 2.03
C ASP A 18 -9.65 -5.14 2.55
N TYR A 19 -9.58 -5.53 3.83
CA TYR A 19 -10.66 -6.25 4.50
C TYR A 19 -11.94 -5.42 4.57
N VAL A 20 -11.85 -4.14 4.97
CA VAL A 20 -13.00 -3.23 5.06
C VAL A 20 -13.62 -3.01 3.69
N VAL A 21 -12.82 -2.71 2.66
CA VAL A 21 -13.31 -2.48 1.29
C VAL A 21 -13.98 -3.74 0.76
N THR A 22 -13.33 -4.90 0.89
CA THR A 22 -13.91 -6.17 0.45
C THR A 22 -15.23 -6.47 1.17
N THR A 23 -15.31 -6.21 2.48
CA THR A 23 -16.53 -6.41 3.27
C THR A 23 -17.66 -5.49 2.81
N ILE A 24 -17.37 -4.20 2.57
CA ILE A 24 -18.35 -3.23 2.08
C ILE A 24 -18.83 -3.61 0.68
N MET A 25 -17.93 -3.94 -0.24
CA MET A 25 -18.28 -4.30 -1.61
C MET A 25 -19.13 -5.58 -1.65
N ASN A 26 -18.77 -6.59 -0.85
CA ASN A 26 -19.57 -7.80 -0.69
C ASN A 26 -20.94 -7.52 -0.07
N PHE A 27 -21.01 -6.64 0.93
CA PHE A 27 -22.28 -6.23 1.54
C PHE A 27 -23.20 -5.52 0.52
N LEU A 28 -22.63 -4.73 -0.37
CA LEU A 28 -23.34 -4.08 -1.47
C LEU A 28 -23.64 -5.02 -2.66
N GLY A 29 -23.19 -6.28 -2.61
CA GLY A 29 -23.39 -7.26 -3.68
C GLY A 29 -22.61 -6.95 -4.96
N ILE A 30 -21.53 -6.19 -4.87
CA ILE A 30 -20.69 -5.83 -6.01
C ILE A 30 -19.81 -7.03 -6.39
N ASP A 31 -19.72 -7.32 -7.68
CA ASP A 31 -18.88 -8.39 -8.20
C ASP A 31 -17.39 -8.15 -7.85
N PRO A 32 -16.69 -9.12 -7.25
CA PRO A 32 -15.26 -9.06 -6.95
C PRO A 32 -14.40 -8.61 -8.13
N SER A 33 -14.74 -8.99 -9.36
CA SER A 33 -13.99 -8.62 -10.56
C SER A 33 -13.94 -7.11 -10.80
N LEU A 34 -14.91 -6.34 -10.31
CA LEU A 34 -15.00 -4.90 -10.50
C LEU A 34 -14.04 -4.12 -9.60
N TYR A 35 -13.76 -4.60 -8.39
CA TYR A 35 -12.90 -3.90 -7.42
C TYR A 35 -11.59 -4.62 -7.10
N ALA A 36 -11.43 -5.88 -7.51
CA ALA A 36 -10.18 -6.63 -7.33
C ALA A 36 -8.99 -5.97 -8.04
N ASN A 37 -9.19 -5.41 -9.25
CA ASN A 37 -8.14 -4.67 -9.95
C ASN A 37 -7.68 -3.44 -9.16
N TYR A 38 -8.62 -2.73 -8.53
CA TYR A 38 -8.32 -1.59 -7.68
C TYR A 38 -7.53 -2.00 -6.42
N LEU A 39 -7.98 -3.05 -5.72
CA LEU A 39 -7.26 -3.60 -4.56
C LEU A 39 -5.87 -4.11 -4.91
N THR A 40 -5.72 -4.72 -6.08
CA THR A 40 -4.42 -5.20 -6.58
C THR A 40 -3.47 -4.03 -6.83
N PHE A 41 -3.96 -2.97 -7.47
CA PHE A 41 -3.19 -1.76 -7.71
C PHE A 41 -2.81 -1.05 -6.39
N TRP A 42 -3.75 -0.96 -5.44
CA TRP A 42 -3.49 -0.43 -4.11
C TRP A 42 -2.38 -1.21 -3.38
N ASN A 43 -2.45 -2.54 -3.37
CA ASN A 43 -1.40 -3.38 -2.77
C ASN A 43 -0.04 -3.18 -3.44
N ALA A 44 -0.01 -3.05 -4.77
CA ALA A 44 1.22 -2.75 -5.49
C ALA A 44 1.84 -1.40 -5.08
N LEU A 45 1.01 -0.37 -4.87
CA LEU A 45 1.46 0.92 -4.34
C LEU A 45 2.01 0.81 -2.92
N VAL A 46 1.34 0.07 -2.04
CA VAL A 46 1.81 -0.16 -0.66
C VAL A 46 3.17 -0.84 -0.66
N ILE A 47 3.34 -1.91 -1.46
CA ILE A 47 4.61 -2.63 -1.61
C ILE A 47 5.68 -1.69 -2.17
N PHE A 48 5.36 -0.94 -3.23
CA PHE A 48 6.28 0.03 -3.82
C PHE A 48 6.79 1.02 -2.77
N TRP A 49 5.90 1.55 -1.93
CA TRP A 49 6.26 2.53 -0.90
C TRP A 49 7.10 1.92 0.24
N VAL A 50 6.83 0.67 0.61
CA VAL A 50 7.61 -0.07 1.61
C VAL A 50 9.02 -0.40 1.09
N VAL A 51 9.15 -0.69 -0.20
CA VAL A 51 10.41 -1.07 -0.86
C VAL A 51 11.24 0.15 -1.24
N LEU A 52 10.61 1.30 -1.51
CA LEU A 52 11.31 2.49 -1.99
C LEU A 52 12.45 2.89 -1.03
N PRO A 53 13.70 2.97 -1.52
CA PRO A 53 14.82 3.45 -0.71
C PRO A 53 14.59 4.92 -0.35
N SER A 54 14.79 5.26 0.93
CA SER A 54 14.51 6.59 1.48
C SER A 54 15.50 7.69 1.05
N ARG A 55 16.37 7.41 0.08
CA ARG A 55 17.38 8.36 -0.43
C ARG A 55 17.32 8.35 -1.95
N ILE A 56 16.83 9.45 -2.50
CA ILE A 56 17.37 9.93 -3.77
C ILE A 56 18.62 10.69 -3.32
N GLU A 57 19.79 10.08 -3.44
CA GLU A 57 21.04 10.80 -3.21
C GLU A 57 21.07 11.95 -4.22
N SER A 58 20.98 13.18 -3.72
CA SER A 58 21.16 14.35 -4.56
C SER A 58 22.60 14.29 -5.08
N PRO A 59 22.85 14.40 -6.40
CA PRO A 59 24.22 14.49 -6.92
C PRO A 59 25.02 15.65 -6.32
N LEU A 60 24.35 16.61 -5.67
CA LEU A 60 24.94 17.78 -5.03
C LEU A 60 25.33 17.53 -3.55
N ASP A 61 25.00 16.40 -2.94
CA ASP A 61 25.38 16.10 -1.54
C ASP A 61 26.87 15.71 -1.39
N ASN A 62 27.58 15.54 -2.51
CA ASN A 62 29.00 15.15 -2.57
C ASN A 62 29.94 16.29 -3.04
N ILE A 63 29.44 17.54 -3.12
CA ILE A 63 30.22 18.75 -3.45
C ILE A 63 30.29 19.63 -2.21
#